data_AF-A0A532AFI8-F1
#
_entry.id   AF-A0A532AFI8-F1
#
_cell.length_a   1.000
_cell.length_b   1.000
_cell.length_c   1.000
_cell.angle_alpha   90.00
_cell.angle_beta   90.00
_cell.angle_gamma   90.00
#
_symmetry.space_group_name_H-M   'P 1'
#
loop_
_entity.id
_entity.type
_entity.pdbx_description
1 polymer ?
#
loop_
_entity_poly.entity_id
_entity_poly.type
_entity_poly.pdbx_seq_one_letter_code
_entity_poly.pdbx_strand_id
1 'polypeptide(L)' 'HPHSGHNYELRYWLAACGIDPSREIEIVIVPPPFMADALAAGRIDGYCVGEPWNSAAVVAGTGRIATVKA' A
#
# COMPACT_ATOMS: atom_id res chain seq x y z
N HIS A 1 -2.21 -11.03 2.17
CA HIS A 1 -3.29 -12.03 2.20
C HIS A 1 -4.62 -11.31 2.00
N PRO A 2 -5.61 -11.87 1.27
CA PRO A 2 -6.88 -11.20 1.00
C PRO A 2 -7.61 -10.77 2.28
N HIS A 3 -7.51 -11.58 3.32
CA HIS A 3 -8.02 -11.29 4.66
C HIS A 3 -6.84 -11.02 5.60
N SER A 4 -6.29 -9.81 5.57
CA SER A 4 -5.24 -9.38 6.51
C SER A 4 -5.54 -7.98 7.03
N GLY A 5 -4.99 -7.64 8.21
CA GLY A 5 -5.16 -6.31 8.81
C GLY A 5 -4.87 -5.19 7.82
N HIS A 6 -3.71 -5.22 7.17
CA HIS A 6 -3.31 -4.23 6.16
C HIS A 6 -4.29 -4.13 4.97
N ASN A 7 -4.93 -5.23 4.57
CA ASN A 7 -5.94 -5.19 3.49
C ASN A 7 -7.19 -4.43 3.95
N TYR A 8 -7.69 -4.73 5.14
CA TYR A 8 -8.84 -4.04 5.70
C TYR A 8 -8.55 -2.57 6.00
N GLU A 9 -7.37 -2.26 6.53
CA GLU A 9 -6.93 -0.89 6.79
C GLU A 9 -6.83 -0.07 5.49
N LEU A 10 -6.24 -0.64 4.43
CA LEU A 10 -6.18 0.02 3.11
C LEU A 10 -7.58 0.28 2.54
N ARG A 11 -8.45 -0.74 2.54
CA ARG A 11 -9.83 -0.60 2.04
C ARG A 11 -10.62 0.44 2.84
N TYR A 12 -10.46 0.45 4.17
CA TYR A 12 -11.11 1.41 5.04
C TYR A 12 -10.66 2.83 4.74
N TRP A 13 -9.35 3.06 4.60
CA TRP A 13 -8.80 4.37 4.29
C TRP A 13 -9.27 4.88 2.92
N LEU A 14 -9.23 4.03 1.89
CA LEU A 14 -9.73 4.37 0.54
C LEU A 14 -11.22 4.74 0.55
N ALA A 15 -12.05 3.93 1.22
CA ALA A 15 -13.48 4.19 1.35
C ALA A 15 -13.76 5.49 2.12
N ALA A 16 -12.98 5.81 3.15
CA ALA A 16 -13.08 7.07 3.88
C ALA A 16 -12.72 8.29 3.02
N CYS A 17 -11.89 8.11 1.98
CA CYS A 17 -11.60 9.11 0.97
C CYS A 17 -12.65 9.17 -0.16
N GLY A 18 -13.71 8.36 -0.10
CA GLY A 18 -14.76 8.32 -1.13
C GLY A 18 -14.42 7.44 -2.34
N ILE A 19 -13.36 6.63 -2.27
CA ILE A 19 -12.96 5.69 -3.33
C ILE A 19 -13.51 4.31 -2.99
N ASP A 20 -14.29 3.71 -3.89
CA ASP A 20 -14.80 2.34 -3.74
C ASP A 20 -13.70 1.30 -4.10
N PRO A 21 -13.09 0.63 -3.11
CA PRO A 21 -11.99 -0.31 -3.36
C PRO A 21 -12.45 -1.64 -3.98
N SER A 22 -13.74 -1.81 -4.25
CA SER A 22 -14.27 -2.98 -4.96
C SER A 22 -14.50 -2.73 -6.45
N ARG A 23 -14.56 -1.45 -6.86
CA ARG A 23 -14.88 -1.04 -8.23
C ARG A 23 -13.82 -0.18 -8.89
N GLU A 24 -13.12 0.64 -8.11
CA GLU A 24 -12.21 1.67 -8.62
C GLU A 24 -10.73 1.28 -8.50
N ILE A 25 -10.41 0.28 -7.68
CA ILE A 25 -9.04 -0.10 -7.34
C ILE A 25 -8.84 -1.60 -7.54
N GLU A 26 -7.76 -1.97 -8.23
CA GLU A 26 -7.25 -3.33 -8.24
C GLU A 26 -6.32 -3.55 -7.04
N ILE A 27 -6.65 -4.51 -6.18
CA ILE A 27 -5.82 -4.86 -5.01
C ILE A 27 -5.13 -6.18 -5.27
N VAL A 28 -3.81 -6.12 -5.47
CA VAL A 28 -2.93 -7.28 -5.65
C VAL A 28 -2.17 -7.62 -4.38
N ILE A 29 -1.64 -8.85 -4.32
CA ILE A 29 -0.78 -9.29 -3.21
C ILE A 29 0.67 -9.30 -3.69
N VAL A 30 1.49 -8.47 -3.05
CA VAL A 30 2.93 -8.43 -3.26
C VAL A 30 3.62 -8.84 -1.95
N PRO A 31 4.61 -9.75 -1.97
CA PRO A 31 5.41 -10.04 -0.78
C PRO A 31 6.12 -8.77 -0.28
N PRO A 32 6.14 -8.49 1.04
CA PRO A 32 6.68 -7.24 1.57
C PRO A 32 8.09 -6.84 1.08
N PRO A 33 9.06 -7.77 0.92
CA PRO A 33 10.39 -7.42 0.41
C PRO A 33 10.40 -6.83 -1.00
N PHE A 34 9.37 -7.07 -1.80
CA PHE A 34 9.28 -6.62 -3.19
C PHE A 34 8.38 -5.40 -3.38
N MET A 35 7.74 -4.88 -2.32
CA MET A 35 6.78 -3.78 -2.45
C MET A 35 7.44 -2.47 -2.91
N ALA A 36 8.61 -2.12 -2.33
CA ALA A 36 9.34 -0.92 -2.72
C ALA A 36 9.80 -0.97 -4.19
N ASP A 37 10.31 -2.12 -4.64
CA ASP A 37 10.70 -2.33 -6.03
C ASP A 37 9.50 -2.35 -6.98
N ALA A 38 8.36 -2.90 -6.55
CA ALA A 38 7.13 -2.89 -7.33
C ALA A 38 6.59 -1.46 -7.52
N LEU A 39 6.65 -0.62 -6.48
CA LEU A 39 6.31 0.80 -6.55
C LEU A 39 7.27 1.55 -7.48
N ALA A 40 8.58 1.34 -7.31
CA ALA A 40 9.61 1.97 -8.14
C ALA A 40 9.48 1.62 -9.63
N ALA A 41 9.09 0.38 -9.92
CA ALA A 41 8.86 -0.10 -11.29
C ALA A 41 7.49 0.31 -11.87
N GLY A 42 6.65 1.03 -11.13
CA GLY A 42 5.30 1.42 -11.56
C GLY A 42 4.35 0.22 -11.74
N ARG A 43 4.62 -0.91 -11.08
CA ARG A 43 3.73 -2.09 -11.09
C ARG A 43 2.57 -1.95 -10.12
N ILE A 44 2.73 -1.10 -9.11
CA ILE A 44 1.69 -0.72 -8.14
C ILE A 44 1.78 0.78 -7.90
N ASP A 45 0.63 1.42 -7.63
CA ASP A 45 0.57 2.85 -7.35
C ASP A 45 0.74 3.18 -5.84
N GLY A 46 0.57 2.17 -4.99
CA GLY A 46 0.70 2.31 -3.54
C GLY A 46 0.52 0.98 -2.81
N TYR A 47 0.87 0.95 -1.53
CA TYR A 47 0.71 -0.22 -0.69
C TYR A 47 0.50 0.16 0.78
N CYS A 48 -0.06 -0.77 1.54
CA CYS A 48 -0.18 -0.70 3.00
C CYS A 48 0.52 -1.92 3.60
N VAL A 49 1.53 -1.68 4.43
CA VAL A 49 2.36 -2.73 5.04
C VAL A 49 2.98 -2.20 6.32
N GLY A 50 3.42 -3.10 7.21
CA GLY A 50 4.21 -2.74 8.38
C GLY A 50 5.65 -2.38 8.03
N GLU A 51 6.34 -1.76 8.99
CA GLU A 51 7.78 -1.50 8.90
C GLU A 51 8.59 -2.79 8.69
N PRO A 52 9.76 -2.72 8.03
CA PRO A 52 10.47 -1.52 7.57
C PRO A 52 10.11 -1.06 6.15
N TRP A 53 9.12 -1.68 5.50
CA TRP A 53 8.96 -1.58 4.05
C TRP A 53 8.42 -0.24 3.57
N ASN A 54 7.69 0.51 4.40
CA ASN A 54 7.30 1.90 4.05
C ASN A 54 8.53 2.80 4.07
N SER A 55 9.31 2.76 5.16
CA SER A 55 10.54 3.52 5.29
C SER A 55 11.55 3.19 4.20
N ALA A 56 11.64 1.92 3.78
CA ALA A 56 12.51 1.49 2.69
C ALA A 56 12.23 2.23 1.37
N ALA A 57 10.96 2.40 0.98
CA ALA A 57 10.62 3.14 -0.24
C ALA A 57 10.87 4.65 -0.12
N VAL A 58 10.69 5.22 1.08
CA VAL A 58 11.03 6.63 1.35
C VAL A 58 12.54 6.85 1.23
N VAL A 59 13.34 6.00 1.86
CA VAL A 59 14.82 6.07 1.80
C VAL A 59 15.33 5.86 0.39
N ALA A 60 14.71 4.96 -0.38
CA ALA A 60 15.03 4.75 -1.79
C ALA A 60 14.60 5.92 -2.69
N GLY A 61 13.80 6.86 -2.19
CA GLY A 61 13.25 7.98 -2.97
C GLY A 61 12.20 7.55 -4.00
N THR A 62 11.68 6.33 -3.90
CA THR A 62 10.71 5.74 -4.84
C THR A 62 9.27 5.87 -4.35
N GLY A 63 9.06 6.29 -3.10
CA GLY A 63 7.75 6.47 -2.51
C GLY A 63 7.71 7.51 -1.40
N ARG A 64 6.49 7.80 -0.94
CA ARG A 64 6.22 8.65 0.23
C ARG A 64 5.14 8.01 1.09
N ILE A 65 5.18 8.27 2.39
CA ILE A 65 4.12 7.85 3.31
C ILE A 65 2.95 8.81 3.20
N ALA A 66 1.80 8.33 2.73
CA ALA A 66 0.58 9.13 2.60
C ALA A 66 -0.13 9.36 3.95
N THR A 67 -0.12 8.34 4.82
CA THR A 67 -0.68 8.40 6.17
C THR A 67 -0.05 7.30 7.03
N VAL A 68 -0.13 7.45 8.35
CA VAL A 68 0.20 6.42 9.33
C VAL A 68 -1.01 6.13 10.22
N LYS A 69 -0.99 5.00 10.93
CA LYS A 69 -1.95 4.76 12.00
C LYS A 69 -1.66 5.72 13.15
N ALA A 70 -2.71 6.30 13.73
CA ALA A 70 -2.61 7.11 14.95
C ALA A 70 -2.22 6.26 16.17
#